data_AF-R2QHB0-F1
#
_entry.id   AF-R2QHB0-F1
#
_cell.length_a   1.000
_cell.length_b   1.000
_cell.length_c   1.000
_cell.angle_alpha   90.00
_cell.angle_beta   90.00
_cell.angle_gamma   90.00
#
_symmetry.space_group_name_H-M   'P 1'
#
loop_
_entity.id
_entity.type
_entity.pdbx_description
1 polymer ?
#
loop_
_entity_poly.entity_id
_entity_poly.type
_entity_poly.pdbx_seq_one_letter_code
_entity_poly.pdbx_strand_id
1 'polypeptide(L)'
;MKKILTFLLLGGCILSLQGCINFSDSEGNSPTKVERITEGDEDFNEDDYITGYYPTLAEAIKHNTLADGKPIDFELVKTIKIIEDEESCIFYGTLFQADDSGEFFAVMRFRTKDKDGKKEYSNPLSYGPLPTEFIDSKLHKNDSVIEEQNMFLNLYSSTYATKTLKNHPNFVWSLSAKKEVQKIKVNNQKPTEVIPFKVEKVQLYFYYFDDLKNNTKDDEFVITIQ
;
A
#
# COMPACT_ATOMS: atom_id res chain seq x y z
N MET A 1 60.10 0.88 -6.24
CA MET A 1 58.89 1.73 -6.19
C MET A 1 57.68 0.82 -6.22
N LYS A 2 56.85 0.89 -5.18
CA LYS A 2 55.69 0.03 -4.88
C LYS A 2 54.53 0.29 -5.84
N LYS A 3 53.82 -0.75 -6.28
CA LYS A 3 52.35 -0.83 -6.28
C LYS A 3 51.92 -2.31 -6.21
N ILE A 4 51.48 -2.73 -5.03
CA ILE A 4 50.68 -3.94 -4.81
C ILE A 4 49.27 -3.43 -4.53
N LEU A 5 48.32 -3.80 -5.37
CA LEU A 5 46.90 -3.50 -5.21
C LEU A 5 46.27 -4.71 -4.51
N THR A 6 46.05 -4.58 -3.21
CA THR A 6 45.30 -5.54 -2.39
C THR A 6 43.84 -5.11 -2.40
N PHE A 7 42.95 -5.94 -2.96
CA PHE A 7 41.51 -5.79 -2.84
C PHE A 7 41.02 -6.85 -1.86
N LEU A 8 40.63 -6.45 -0.65
CA LEU A 8 39.79 -7.23 0.24
C LEU A 8 39.28 -6.38 1.41
N LEU A 9 38.00 -6.61 1.73
CA LEU A 9 37.19 -6.17 2.87
C LEU A 9 36.56 -4.77 2.77
N LEU A 10 35.25 -4.69 2.52
CA LEU A 10 34.10 -4.88 3.44
C LEU A 10 33.80 -3.59 4.21
N GLY A 11 32.53 -3.16 4.14
CA GLY A 11 31.92 -2.36 5.19
C GLY A 11 31.28 -1.07 4.69
N GLY A 12 29.94 -1.06 4.72
CA GLY A 12 29.16 0.16 4.88
C GLY A 12 28.69 0.80 3.59
N CYS A 13 27.48 0.44 3.15
CA CYS A 13 26.54 1.33 2.47
C CYS A 13 25.20 0.60 2.29
N ILE A 14 24.51 0.28 3.39
CA ILE A 14 23.07 0.01 3.39
C ILE A 14 22.46 0.82 4.54
N LEU A 15 22.53 2.15 4.42
CA LEU A 15 21.82 3.10 5.27
C LEU A 15 21.65 4.40 4.46
N SER A 16 20.73 4.40 3.51
CA SER A 16 20.06 5.62 2.97
C SER A 16 19.17 5.29 1.77
N LEU A 17 18.03 4.64 2.00
CA LEU A 17 16.93 4.59 1.02
C LEU A 17 15.59 5.01 1.62
N GLN A 18 15.64 5.83 2.69
CA GLN A 18 14.47 6.56 3.22
C GLN A 18 14.26 7.94 2.56
N GLY A 19 14.99 8.26 1.51
CA GLY A 19 14.79 9.52 0.78
C GLY A 19 14.87 9.24 -0.71
N CYS A 20 13.72 9.16 -1.38
CA CYS A 20 13.50 9.54 -2.78
C CYS A 20 12.05 9.23 -3.20
N ILE A 21 11.08 9.91 -2.59
CA ILE A 21 9.94 10.48 -3.32
C ILE A 21 9.73 11.87 -2.70
N ASN A 22 10.56 12.84 -3.10
CA ASN A 22 10.27 14.26 -2.89
C ASN A 22 9.26 14.67 -3.96
N PHE A 23 8.01 14.91 -3.58
CA PHE A 23 7.20 15.85 -4.32
C PHE A 23 7.68 17.26 -3.93
N SER A 24 7.97 18.06 -4.94
CA SER A 24 8.58 19.39 -4.90
C SER A 24 8.38 20.20 -3.61
N ASP A 25 9.49 20.61 -2.99
CA ASP A 25 9.56 21.76 -2.11
C ASP A 25 9.19 23.03 -2.91
N SER A 26 7.90 23.38 -2.93
CA SER A 26 7.48 24.76 -3.15
C SER A 26 7.17 25.36 -1.78
N GLU A 27 8.06 26.26 -1.33
CA GLU A 27 7.91 27.07 -0.13
C GLU A 27 6.48 27.66 -0.06
N GLY A 28 5.68 27.22 0.91
CA GLY A 28 4.40 27.85 1.26
C GLY A 28 3.20 26.94 1.51
N ASN A 29 3.27 25.64 1.20
CA ASN A 29 2.23 24.69 1.61
C ASN A 29 2.74 23.85 2.78
N SER A 30 2.04 23.90 3.92
CA SER A 30 2.20 22.83 4.92
C SER A 30 1.96 21.50 4.22
N PRO A 31 2.87 20.52 4.33
CA PRO A 31 2.60 19.20 3.80
C PRO A 31 1.31 18.70 4.44
N THR A 32 0.37 18.29 3.58
CA THR A 32 -0.93 17.73 3.93
C THR A 32 -0.74 16.76 5.09
N LYS A 33 -1.29 17.10 6.26
CA LYS A 33 -1.01 16.47 7.58
C LYS A 33 -1.45 14.99 7.68
N VAL A 34 -1.79 14.36 6.56
CA VAL A 34 -2.20 12.96 6.43
C VAL A 34 -1.04 12.08 5.92
N GLU A 35 0.17 12.64 5.79
CA GLU A 35 1.38 11.83 5.62
C GLU A 35 1.61 10.96 6.86
N ARG A 36 1.33 9.67 6.70
CA ARG A 36 1.70 8.59 7.62
C ARG A 36 1.03 8.69 8.99
N ILE A 37 -0.17 8.10 9.11
CA ILE A 37 -0.53 7.42 10.37
C ILE A 37 0.38 6.19 10.49
N THR A 38 1.67 6.43 10.74
CA THR A 38 2.62 5.40 11.09
C THR A 38 2.22 4.87 12.46
N GLU A 39 2.06 3.56 12.57
CA GLU A 39 2.02 2.88 13.86
C GLU A 39 3.16 3.43 14.74
N GLY A 40 2.83 4.06 15.87
CA GLY A 40 3.82 4.46 16.88
C GLY A 40 3.84 5.93 17.30
N ASP A 41 2.99 6.80 16.77
CA ASP A 41 2.81 8.15 17.33
C ASP A 41 1.82 8.11 18.51
N GLU A 42 2.34 8.17 19.74
CA GLU A 42 1.55 8.10 20.98
C GLU A 42 0.62 9.31 21.16
N ASP A 43 0.91 10.44 20.51
CA ASP A 43 0.11 11.66 20.58
C ASP A 43 -0.98 11.71 19.48
N PHE A 44 -0.99 10.75 18.55
CA PHE A 44 -1.95 10.71 17.46
C PHE A 44 -3.26 10.03 17.87
N ASN A 45 -4.33 10.84 18.00
CA ASN A 45 -5.69 10.35 18.21
C ASN A 45 -6.49 10.33 16.89
N GLU A 46 -6.78 9.13 16.38
CA GLU A 46 -7.60 8.93 15.17
C GLU A 46 -8.99 9.56 15.27
N ASP A 47 -9.56 9.63 16.48
CA ASP A 47 -10.92 10.15 16.69
C ASP A 47 -11.05 11.64 16.34
N ASP A 48 -9.95 12.40 16.42
CA ASP A 48 -9.94 13.83 16.07
C ASP A 48 -10.08 14.05 14.55
N TYR A 49 -9.86 13.01 13.75
CA TYR A 49 -9.93 13.03 12.28
C TYR A 49 -11.17 12.34 11.72
N ILE A 50 -11.98 11.72 12.59
CA ILE A 50 -13.25 11.10 12.18
C ILE A 50 -14.34 12.18 12.17
N THR A 51 -14.79 12.54 10.97
CA THR A 51 -15.84 13.56 10.76
C THR A 51 -17.24 12.94 10.66
N GLY A 52 -17.33 11.64 10.35
CA GLY A 52 -18.59 10.96 10.17
C GLY A 52 -18.44 9.45 10.03
N TYR A 53 -19.57 8.76 10.13
CA TYR A 53 -19.70 7.34 9.85
C TYR A 53 -20.80 7.12 8.81
N TYR A 54 -20.56 6.19 7.91
CA TYR A 54 -21.33 5.99 6.69
C TYR A 54 -21.70 4.51 6.53
N PRO A 55 -22.88 4.20 5.97
CA PRO A 55 -23.37 2.83 5.89
C PRO A 55 -22.64 1.97 4.86
N THR A 56 -21.88 2.57 3.94
CA THR A 56 -21.13 1.86 2.90
C THR A 56 -19.75 2.49 2.69
N LEU A 57 -18.79 1.69 2.21
CA LEU A 57 -17.47 2.18 1.82
C LEU A 57 -17.55 3.23 0.70
N ALA A 58 -18.46 3.06 -0.27
CA ALA A 58 -18.65 4.04 -1.35
C ALA A 58 -19.04 5.41 -0.80
N GLU A 59 -19.95 5.46 0.18
CA GLU A 59 -20.34 6.71 0.84
C GLU A 59 -19.21 7.27 1.71
N ALA A 60 -18.47 6.41 2.43
CA ALA A 60 -17.31 6.83 3.20
C ALA A 60 -16.22 7.48 2.32
N ILE A 61 -15.92 6.88 1.16
CA ILE A 61 -14.90 7.37 0.20
C ILE A 61 -15.24 8.77 -0.32
N LYS A 62 -16.51 9.05 -0.61
CA LYS A 62 -16.98 10.39 -1.04
C LYS A 62 -16.75 11.48 0.02
N HIS A 63 -16.65 11.09 1.28
CA HIS A 63 -16.41 11.99 2.41
C HIS A 63 -14.93 11.98 2.84
N ASN A 64 -14.01 11.68 1.92
CA ASN A 64 -12.58 11.77 2.20
C ASN A 64 -12.17 13.23 2.51
N THR A 65 -11.31 13.37 3.50
CA THR A 65 -10.78 14.65 3.98
C THR A 65 -9.29 14.78 3.69
N LEU A 66 -8.80 14.02 2.70
CA LEU A 66 -7.39 13.74 2.50
C LEU A 66 -6.68 14.77 1.60
N ALA A 67 -7.40 15.52 0.76
CA ALA A 67 -6.86 16.75 0.19
C ALA A 67 -7.20 17.93 1.08
N ASP A 68 -6.23 18.83 1.24
CA ASP A 68 -6.27 20.09 1.99
C ASP A 68 -7.59 20.89 1.81
N GLY A 69 -8.62 20.51 2.57
CA GLY A 69 -9.90 21.22 2.66
C GLY A 69 -10.78 21.20 1.40
N LYS A 70 -10.40 20.48 0.33
CA LYS A 70 -11.26 20.29 -0.84
C LYS A 70 -11.72 18.82 -0.89
N PRO A 71 -13.03 18.55 -1.01
CA PRO A 71 -13.48 17.19 -1.25
C PRO A 71 -12.83 16.71 -2.55
N ILE A 72 -11.97 15.69 -2.48
CA ILE A 72 -11.59 14.98 -3.70
C ILE A 72 -12.81 14.16 -4.08
N ASP A 73 -13.38 14.41 -5.25
CA ASP A 73 -14.51 13.63 -5.72
C ASP A 73 -14.02 12.28 -6.24
N PHE A 74 -13.82 11.34 -5.31
CA PHE A 74 -13.51 9.95 -5.63
C PHE A 74 -14.79 9.18 -5.85
N GLU A 75 -14.91 8.61 -7.05
CA GLU A 75 -15.92 7.61 -7.35
C GLU A 75 -15.32 6.21 -7.17
N LEU A 76 -15.98 5.36 -6.39
CA LEU A 76 -15.62 3.95 -6.27
C LEU A 76 -15.94 3.22 -7.59
N VAL A 77 -14.92 2.75 -8.29
CA VAL A 77 -15.08 1.98 -9.53
C VAL A 77 -15.20 0.49 -9.23
N LYS A 78 -14.25 -0.06 -8.46
CA LYS A 78 -14.22 -1.49 -8.16
C LYS A 78 -13.62 -1.79 -6.80
N THR A 79 -14.28 -2.67 -6.06
CA THR A 79 -13.66 -3.33 -4.90
C THR A 79 -12.89 -4.56 -5.36
N ILE A 80 -11.62 -4.66 -4.98
CA ILE A 80 -10.76 -5.83 -5.25
C ILE A 80 -10.72 -6.73 -4.01
N LYS A 81 -10.44 -6.15 -2.85
CA LYS A 81 -10.39 -6.87 -1.58
C LYS A 81 -10.76 -5.94 -0.44
N ILE A 82 -11.38 -6.51 0.59
CA ILE A 82 -11.57 -5.86 1.88
C ILE A 82 -11.00 -6.81 2.94
N ILE A 83 -10.23 -6.27 3.87
CA ILE A 83 -9.79 -6.95 5.08
C ILE A 83 -10.28 -6.16 6.28
N GLU A 84 -10.93 -6.80 7.23
CA GLU A 84 -11.55 -6.11 8.36
C GLU A 84 -11.33 -6.87 9.67
N ASP A 85 -11.28 -6.13 10.76
CA ASP A 85 -11.50 -6.63 12.10
C ASP A 85 -12.72 -5.94 12.74
N GLU A 86 -12.86 -6.02 14.06
CA GLU A 86 -13.99 -5.43 14.80
C GLU A 86 -14.00 -3.89 14.77
N GLU A 87 -12.83 -3.26 14.60
CA GLU A 87 -12.67 -1.81 14.75
C GLU A 87 -12.14 -1.13 13.49
N SER A 88 -11.64 -1.89 12.52
CA SER A 88 -10.94 -1.36 11.35
C SER A 88 -11.27 -2.13 10.07
N CYS A 89 -11.20 -1.42 8.95
CA CYS A 89 -11.39 -1.95 7.61
C CYS A 89 -10.32 -1.38 6.69
N ILE A 90 -9.65 -2.23 5.91
CA ILE A 90 -8.76 -1.85 4.83
C ILE A 90 -9.42 -2.26 3.51
N PHE A 91 -9.60 -1.26 2.66
CA PHE A 91 -10.10 -1.39 1.31
C PHE A 91 -8.94 -1.40 0.31
N TYR A 92 -9.00 -2.33 -0.63
CA TYR A 92 -8.17 -2.39 -1.82
C TYR A 92 -9.09 -2.34 -3.04
N GLY A 93 -8.88 -1.39 -3.93
CA GLY A 93 -9.75 -1.25 -5.09
C GLY A 93 -9.30 -0.18 -6.06
N THR A 94 -10.16 0.11 -7.02
CA THR A 94 -9.95 1.19 -7.99
C THR A 94 -10.95 2.31 -7.77
N LEU A 95 -10.44 3.54 -7.88
CA LEU A 95 -11.18 4.77 -7.76
C LEU A 95 -11.00 5.59 -9.04
N PHE A 96 -11.95 6.48 -9.31
CA PHE A 96 -11.87 7.45 -10.39
C PHE A 96 -11.85 8.87 -9.80
N GLN A 97 -10.96 9.72 -10.32
CA GLN A 97 -10.91 11.14 -10.00
C GLN A 97 -10.95 11.95 -11.30
N ALA A 98 -12.01 12.75 -11.47
CA ALA A 98 -12.27 13.47 -12.71
C ALA A 98 -11.20 14.52 -13.07
N ASP A 99 -10.61 15.17 -12.07
CA ASP A 99 -9.78 16.37 -12.27
C ASP A 99 -8.28 16.11 -12.43
N ASP A 100 -7.77 14.90 -12.12
CA ASP A 100 -6.32 14.74 -11.85
C ASP A 100 -5.66 13.51 -12.51
N SER A 101 -6.37 12.39 -12.75
CA SER A 101 -5.65 11.18 -13.23
C SER A 101 -6.46 9.99 -13.77
N GLY A 102 -7.79 10.09 -13.89
CA GLY A 102 -8.59 8.97 -14.41
C GLY A 102 -8.76 7.85 -13.38
N GLU A 103 -8.81 6.59 -13.82
CA GLU A 103 -8.93 5.45 -12.90
C GLU A 103 -7.55 5.06 -12.34
N PHE A 104 -7.48 4.80 -11.03
CA PHE A 104 -6.24 4.39 -10.35
C PHE A 104 -6.52 3.38 -9.23
N PHE A 105 -5.48 2.65 -8.79
CA PHE A 105 -5.57 1.75 -7.64
C PHE A 105 -5.36 2.50 -6.33
N ALA A 106 -6.17 2.20 -5.31
CA ALA A 106 -6.11 2.83 -4.00
C ALA A 106 -6.15 1.78 -2.89
N VAL A 107 -5.41 2.10 -1.82
CA VAL A 107 -5.57 1.48 -0.51
C VAL A 107 -6.07 2.53 0.46
N MET A 108 -7.15 2.22 1.18
CA MET A 108 -7.74 3.11 2.18
C MET A 108 -8.06 2.37 3.46
N ARG A 109 -7.81 3.02 4.61
CA ARG A 109 -8.20 2.50 5.92
C ARG A 109 -9.37 3.31 6.48
N PHE A 110 -10.28 2.60 7.13
CA PHE A 110 -11.45 3.13 7.80
C PHE A 110 -11.51 2.56 9.21
N ARG A 111 -12.06 3.34 10.15
CA ARG A 111 -12.58 2.80 11.40
C ARG A 111 -13.96 2.21 11.14
N THR A 112 -14.26 1.09 11.77
CA THR A 112 -15.60 0.50 11.73
C THR A 112 -16.27 0.59 13.09
N LYS A 113 -17.60 0.64 13.08
CA LYS A 113 -18.41 0.49 14.28
C LYS A 113 -19.71 -0.23 13.96
N ASP A 114 -20.29 -0.88 14.95
CA ASP A 114 -21.67 -1.36 14.87
C ASP A 114 -22.63 -0.27 15.37
N LYS A 115 -23.68 -0.02 14.59
CA LYS A 115 -24.80 0.83 14.99
C LYS A 115 -26.09 0.12 14.64
N ASP A 116 -26.86 -0.22 15.67
CA ASP A 116 -28.14 -0.93 15.54
C ASP A 116 -28.02 -2.26 14.75
N GLY A 117 -26.91 -2.99 14.92
CA GLY A 117 -26.64 -4.26 14.23
C GLY A 117 -26.19 -4.08 12.78
N LYS A 118 -25.82 -2.86 12.38
CA LYS A 118 -25.29 -2.54 11.05
C LYS A 118 -23.90 -1.94 11.19
N LYS A 119 -22.96 -2.47 10.41
CA LYS A 119 -21.61 -1.93 10.31
C LYS A 119 -21.63 -0.60 9.56
N GLU A 120 -21.01 0.43 10.15
CA GLU A 120 -20.72 1.71 9.52
C GLU A 120 -19.20 1.92 9.45
N TYR A 121 -18.76 2.72 8.48
CA TYR A 121 -17.36 3.03 8.17
C TYR A 121 -17.11 4.52 8.36
N SER A 122 -15.99 4.91 8.96
CA SER A 122 -15.60 6.31 9.06
C SER A 122 -15.33 6.93 7.68
N ASN A 123 -15.01 8.24 7.60
CA ASN A 123 -14.21 8.74 6.47
C ASN A 123 -12.84 8.02 6.40
N PRO A 124 -12.17 7.96 5.23
CA PRO A 124 -10.82 7.43 5.11
C PRO A 124 -9.86 8.13 6.08
N LEU A 125 -9.14 7.33 6.86
CA LEU A 125 -8.13 7.79 7.81
C LEU A 125 -6.72 7.74 7.22
N SER A 126 -6.51 6.89 6.22
CA SER A 126 -5.26 6.83 5.47
C SER A 126 -5.52 6.48 4.02
N TYR A 127 -4.62 6.92 3.13
CA TYR A 127 -4.73 6.72 1.70
C TYR A 127 -3.37 6.54 1.04
N GLY A 128 -3.23 5.46 0.28
CA GLY A 128 -2.10 5.19 -0.59
C GLY A 128 -2.56 5.09 -2.03
N PRO A 129 -2.47 6.17 -2.82
CA PRO A 129 -2.70 6.10 -4.26
C PRO A 129 -1.53 5.40 -4.94
N LEU A 130 -1.86 4.55 -5.91
CA LEU A 130 -0.91 4.08 -6.90
C LEU A 130 -1.42 4.51 -8.28
N PRO A 131 -1.00 5.69 -8.77
CA PRO A 131 -1.36 6.14 -10.11
C PRO A 131 -0.89 5.16 -11.18
N THR A 132 -1.66 5.04 -12.25
CA THR A 132 -1.34 4.17 -13.39
C THR A 132 0.02 4.50 -14.00
N GLU A 133 0.43 5.77 -14.00
CA GLU A 133 1.76 6.19 -14.46
C GLU A 133 2.90 5.68 -13.55
N PHE A 134 2.68 5.62 -12.24
CA PHE A 134 3.64 5.04 -11.31
C PHE A 134 3.75 3.53 -11.53
N ILE A 135 2.61 2.87 -11.71
CA ILE A 135 2.50 1.45 -12.06
C ILE A 135 3.27 1.20 -13.36
N ASP A 136 3.00 1.93 -14.44
CA ASP A 136 3.64 1.74 -15.74
C ASP A 136 5.15 2.07 -15.77
N SER A 137 5.60 3.05 -14.97
CA SER A 137 7.01 3.46 -14.93
C SER A 137 7.89 2.61 -14.02
N LYS A 138 7.33 1.99 -12.97
CA LYS A 138 8.07 1.20 -11.97
C LYS A 138 7.84 -0.31 -12.07
N LEU A 139 6.69 -0.77 -12.59
CA LEU A 139 6.50 -2.19 -12.95
C LEU A 139 7.10 -2.40 -14.34
N HIS A 140 8.44 -2.43 -14.40
CA HIS A 140 9.17 -2.54 -15.65
C HIS A 140 8.73 -3.76 -16.49
N LYS A 141 8.56 -3.54 -17.79
CA LYS A 141 8.30 -4.61 -18.77
C LYS A 141 9.44 -5.64 -18.89
N ASN A 142 10.67 -5.25 -18.55
CA ASN A 142 11.86 -6.08 -18.79
C ASN A 142 12.35 -6.88 -17.58
N ASP A 143 11.86 -6.56 -16.37
CA ASP A 143 12.30 -7.27 -15.16
C ASP A 143 11.63 -8.64 -15.07
N SER A 144 12.26 -9.58 -14.37
CA SER A 144 11.60 -10.81 -13.93
C SER A 144 10.55 -10.49 -12.85
N VAL A 145 9.60 -11.41 -12.63
CA VAL A 145 8.64 -11.25 -11.52
C VAL A 145 9.31 -11.26 -10.15
N ILE A 146 10.49 -11.89 -10.02
CA ILE A 146 11.26 -11.86 -8.77
C ILE A 146 11.82 -10.46 -8.52
N GLU A 147 12.46 -9.85 -9.52
CA GLU A 147 13.04 -8.51 -9.41
C GLU A 147 11.96 -7.46 -9.12
N GLU A 148 10.82 -7.53 -9.83
CA GLU A 148 9.65 -6.70 -9.58
C GLU A 148 9.22 -6.80 -8.11
N GLN A 149 8.99 -8.03 -7.62
CA GLN A 149 8.42 -8.22 -6.28
C GLN A 149 9.41 -7.96 -5.15
N ASN A 150 10.73 -8.10 -5.37
CA ASN A 150 11.74 -7.69 -4.39
C ASN A 150 11.66 -6.18 -4.08
N MET A 151 11.29 -5.36 -5.07
CA MET A 151 11.09 -3.92 -4.86
C MET A 151 9.74 -3.62 -4.20
N PHE A 152 8.66 -4.22 -4.72
CA PHE A 152 7.30 -3.82 -4.33
C PHE A 152 6.79 -4.43 -3.03
N LEU A 153 7.14 -5.69 -2.71
CA LEU A 153 6.72 -6.29 -1.43
C LEU A 153 7.26 -5.47 -0.26
N ASN A 154 8.55 -5.10 -0.31
CA ASN A 154 9.18 -4.29 0.74
C ASN A 154 8.60 -2.87 0.81
N LEU A 155 8.27 -2.26 -0.34
CA LEU A 155 7.69 -0.92 -0.39
C LEU A 155 6.28 -0.88 0.21
N TYR A 156 5.42 -1.83 -0.17
CA TYR A 156 4.02 -1.85 0.27
C TYR A 156 3.83 -2.46 1.67
N SER A 157 4.73 -3.35 2.11
CA SER A 157 4.72 -3.87 3.48
C SER A 157 5.22 -2.87 4.52
N SER A 158 5.96 -1.83 4.14
CA SER A 158 6.56 -0.87 5.09
C SER A 158 6.10 0.57 4.93
N THR A 159 5.99 1.07 3.69
CA THR A 159 5.89 2.51 3.41
C THR A 159 4.46 2.96 3.11
N TYR A 160 3.64 2.06 2.54
CA TYR A 160 2.20 2.25 2.30
C TYR A 160 1.33 1.34 3.18
N ALA A 161 1.95 0.66 4.17
CA ALA A 161 1.23 -0.18 5.10
C ALA A 161 0.26 0.70 5.90
N THR A 162 -1.02 0.51 5.65
CA THR A 162 -2.06 0.91 6.58
C THR A 162 -1.84 0.14 7.88
N LYS A 163 -2.06 0.79 9.03
CA LYS A 163 -2.02 0.18 10.37
C LYS A 163 -2.49 -1.28 10.35
N THR A 164 -1.69 -2.15 10.94
CA THR A 164 -1.92 -3.59 11.01
C THR A 164 -3.26 -3.86 11.69
N LEU A 165 -4.07 -4.73 11.10
CA LEU A 165 -5.33 -5.16 11.69
C LEU A 165 -5.04 -6.16 12.81
N LYS A 166 -5.73 -6.05 13.94
CA LYS A 166 -5.46 -6.87 15.14
C LYS A 166 -5.57 -8.36 14.84
N ASN A 167 -6.53 -8.74 13.99
CA ASN A 167 -6.78 -10.12 13.60
C ASN A 167 -5.95 -10.60 12.41
N HIS A 168 -5.15 -9.70 11.79
CA HIS A 168 -4.30 -10.00 10.65
C HIS A 168 -2.87 -9.44 10.84
N PRO A 169 -2.16 -9.84 11.91
CA PRO A 169 -0.88 -9.22 12.32
C PRO A 169 0.25 -9.39 11.30
N ASN A 170 0.16 -10.40 10.43
CA ASN A 170 1.17 -10.69 9.40
C ASN A 170 0.58 -10.60 7.99
N PHE A 171 -0.45 -9.75 7.80
CA PHE A 171 -1.01 -9.51 6.49
C PHE A 171 -0.01 -8.77 5.60
N VAL A 172 0.27 -9.34 4.43
CA VAL A 172 1.14 -8.71 3.45
C VAL A 172 0.47 -8.73 2.09
N TRP A 173 0.51 -7.61 1.38
CA TRP A 173 -0.05 -7.47 0.05
C TRP A 173 0.95 -6.82 -0.90
N SER A 174 0.78 -7.04 -2.20
CA SER A 174 1.51 -6.33 -3.24
C SER A 174 0.74 -6.40 -4.57
N LEU A 175 1.28 -5.73 -5.58
CA LEU A 175 0.79 -5.69 -6.94
C LEU A 175 1.84 -6.20 -7.91
N SER A 176 1.39 -6.80 -9.00
CA SER A 176 2.23 -7.21 -10.11
C SER A 176 1.57 -6.89 -11.45
N ALA A 177 2.38 -6.53 -12.45
CA ALA A 177 1.94 -6.48 -13.84
C ALA A 177 2.12 -7.84 -14.56
N LYS A 178 2.74 -8.83 -13.89
CA LYS A 178 3.16 -10.10 -14.47
C LYS A 178 2.25 -11.23 -14.02
N LYS A 179 1.70 -11.97 -14.99
CA LYS A 179 0.83 -13.12 -14.71
C LYS A 179 1.56 -14.22 -13.93
N GLU A 180 2.88 -14.28 -14.10
CA GLU A 180 3.82 -15.17 -13.41
C GLU A 180 3.76 -15.03 -11.89
N VAL A 181 3.20 -13.93 -11.36
CA VAL A 181 2.98 -13.75 -9.91
C VAL A 181 2.14 -14.88 -9.31
N GLN A 182 1.29 -15.54 -10.11
CA GLN A 182 0.53 -16.73 -9.68
C GLN A 182 1.40 -17.92 -9.29
N LYS A 183 2.68 -17.92 -9.67
CA LYS A 183 3.63 -19.01 -9.43
C LYS A 183 4.66 -18.69 -8.35
N ILE A 184 4.63 -17.48 -7.78
CA ILE A 184 5.64 -17.10 -6.79
C ILE A 184 5.39 -17.81 -5.47
N LYS A 185 6.47 -17.90 -4.69
CA LYS A 185 6.42 -18.13 -3.26
C LYS A 185 7.26 -17.08 -2.57
N VAL A 186 6.77 -16.58 -1.44
CA VAL A 186 7.52 -15.72 -0.52
C VAL A 186 7.74 -16.50 0.76
N ASN A 187 8.99 -16.63 1.22
CA ASN A 187 9.35 -17.44 2.38
C ASN A 187 8.77 -18.87 2.33
N ASN A 188 8.82 -19.48 1.13
CA ASN A 188 8.24 -20.79 0.79
C ASN A 188 6.71 -20.89 0.87
N GLN A 189 5.99 -19.79 1.11
CA GLN A 189 4.53 -19.73 1.15
C GLN A 189 4.01 -19.19 -0.19
N LYS A 190 2.92 -19.77 -0.69
CA LYS A 190 2.21 -19.22 -1.85
C LYS A 190 1.29 -18.09 -1.37
N PRO A 191 1.00 -17.08 -2.21
CA PRO A 191 -0.05 -16.11 -1.92
C PRO A 191 -1.35 -16.85 -1.52
N THR A 192 -2.07 -16.32 -0.54
CA THR A 192 -3.42 -16.81 -0.21
C THR A 192 -4.29 -16.75 -1.47
N GLU A 193 -4.22 -15.62 -2.18
CA GLU A 193 -4.99 -15.39 -3.39
C GLU A 193 -4.25 -14.43 -4.32
N VAL A 194 -4.53 -14.57 -5.61
CA VAL A 194 -4.07 -13.64 -6.66
C VAL A 194 -5.29 -13.23 -7.48
N ILE A 195 -5.68 -11.96 -7.37
CA ILE A 195 -6.87 -11.38 -7.98
C ILE A 195 -6.46 -10.52 -9.18
N PRO A 196 -6.73 -10.97 -10.42
CA PRO A 196 -6.51 -10.14 -11.61
C PRO A 196 -7.54 -9.01 -11.69
N PHE A 197 -7.08 -7.81 -12.04
CA PHE A 197 -7.94 -6.67 -12.30
C PHE A 197 -7.35 -5.76 -13.36
N LYS A 198 -8.13 -4.81 -13.84
CA LYS A 198 -7.67 -3.81 -14.79
C LYS A 198 -7.86 -2.42 -14.19
N VAL A 199 -6.91 -1.56 -14.48
CA VAL A 199 -7.04 -0.12 -14.32
C VAL A 199 -6.92 0.43 -15.74
N GLU A 200 -8.01 1.01 -16.24
CA GLU A 200 -8.11 1.39 -17.65
C GLU A 200 -7.76 0.22 -18.61
N LYS A 201 -6.60 0.29 -19.28
CA LYS A 201 -6.11 -0.72 -20.23
C LYS A 201 -5.00 -1.60 -19.66
N VAL A 202 -4.53 -1.33 -18.44
CA VAL A 202 -3.41 -2.04 -17.80
C VAL A 202 -3.94 -3.23 -17.01
N GLN A 203 -3.43 -4.43 -17.31
CA GLN A 203 -3.76 -5.64 -16.56
C GLN A 203 -2.81 -5.77 -15.37
N LEU A 204 -3.38 -5.88 -14.17
CA LEU A 204 -2.65 -6.02 -12.92
C LEU A 204 -3.15 -7.24 -12.14
N TYR A 205 -2.36 -7.63 -11.15
CA TYR A 205 -2.63 -8.73 -10.24
C TYR A 205 -2.40 -8.23 -8.82
N PHE A 206 -3.47 -8.09 -8.06
CA PHE A 206 -3.40 -7.92 -6.62
C PHE A 206 -3.17 -9.27 -5.99
N TYR A 207 -2.25 -9.37 -5.04
CA TYR A 207 -2.08 -10.61 -4.29
C TYR A 207 -1.72 -10.31 -2.85
N TYR A 208 -2.04 -11.25 -1.97
CA TYR A 208 -1.81 -11.11 -0.55
C TYR A 208 -1.54 -12.46 0.13
N PHE A 209 -1.06 -12.35 1.35
CA PHE A 209 -0.90 -13.40 2.34
C PHE A 209 -1.65 -12.98 3.60
N ASP A 210 -2.56 -13.82 4.09
CA ASP A 210 -3.28 -13.52 5.33
C ASP A 210 -2.35 -13.59 6.56
N ASP A 211 -1.38 -14.49 6.52
CA ASP A 211 -0.39 -14.72 7.58
C ASP A 211 0.95 -15.10 6.94
N LEU A 212 1.71 -14.09 6.47
CA LEU A 212 3.04 -14.35 5.91
C LEU A 212 4.05 -14.56 7.04
N LYS A 213 4.35 -15.84 7.32
CA LYS A 213 5.39 -16.19 8.30
C LYS A 213 6.76 -15.73 7.82
N ASN A 214 7.44 -14.91 8.61
CA ASN A 214 8.85 -14.61 8.39
C ASN A 214 9.68 -15.80 8.88
N ASN A 215 10.22 -16.58 7.93
CA ASN A 215 11.00 -17.79 8.22
C ASN A 215 12.52 -17.51 8.21
N THR A 216 12.92 -16.25 8.04
CA THR A 216 14.32 -15.80 7.94
C THR A 216 14.70 -14.97 9.16
N LYS A 217 15.95 -15.10 9.61
CA LYS A 217 16.47 -14.37 10.79
C LYS A 217 16.76 -12.89 10.52
N ASP A 218 16.71 -12.48 9.25
CA ASP A 218 17.19 -11.19 8.76
C ASP A 218 16.04 -10.30 8.25
N ASP A 219 14.78 -10.68 8.54
CA ASP A 219 13.54 -10.02 8.11
C ASP A 219 13.34 -9.81 6.60
N GLU A 220 14.26 -10.29 5.75
CA GLU A 220 14.15 -10.23 4.30
C GLU A 220 13.23 -11.32 3.72
N PHE A 221 12.35 -10.90 2.79
CA PHE A 221 11.50 -11.79 2.02
C PHE A 221 12.30 -12.55 0.95
N VAL A 222 12.23 -13.88 0.96
CA VAL A 222 12.84 -14.73 -0.07
C VAL A 222 11.78 -15.11 -1.11
N ILE A 223 11.95 -14.63 -2.34
CA ILE A 223 11.02 -14.87 -3.45
C ILE A 223 11.55 -15.95 -4.40
N THR A 224 10.70 -16.93 -4.72
CA THR A 224 11.01 -18.01 -5.69
C THR A 224 9.85 -18.24 -6.64
N ILE A 225 10.08 -18.90 -7.78
CA ILE A 225 9.05 -19.29 -8.76
C ILE A 225 8.93 -20.81 -8.80
N GLN A 226 7.69 -21.32 -8.94
CA GLN A 226 7.39 -22.72 -9.19
C GLN A 226 7.15 -23.04 -10.67
#